data_AF-A0A7S5YEA0-F1
#
_entry.id   AF-A0A7S5YEA0-F1
#
_cell.length_a   1.000
_cell.length_b   1.000
_cell.length_c   1.000
_cell.angle_alpha   90.00
_cell.angle_beta   90.00
_cell.angle_gamma   90.00
#
_symmetry.space_group_name_H-M   'P 1'
#
loop_
_entity.id
_entity.type
_entity.pdbx_description
1 polymer ?
#
loop_
_entity_poly.entity_id
_entity_poly.type
_entity_poly.pdbx_seq_one_letter_code
_entity_poly.pdbx_strand_id
1 'polypeptide(L)'
;MLRDTGPRAAWAMVNDENSLRPAIARELELAAWGAYTVDQEAVTVDGKETDIRLRSVSGHQATIELKVGEKSRSARMLRDTVEKQLVNKYMAHKMARTGCLLVTVSNPKKRWQHPETKALIDRFQLQELLDTAAQAAQQRLGGDARVMARVLDLTPRLTTEAEAVSKAPTSSRRPSPGRK
;
A
#
# COMPACT_ATOMS: atom_id res chain seq x y z
N MET A 1 18.88 3.19 18.86
CA MET A 1 17.40 3.19 18.81
C MET A 1 16.98 3.85 17.51
N LEU A 2 16.42 3.09 16.55
CA LEU A 2 16.04 3.63 15.24
C LEU A 2 14.77 4.45 15.42
N ARG A 3 14.86 5.79 15.33
CA ARG A 3 13.69 6.67 15.42
C ARG A 3 12.88 6.53 14.13
N ASP A 4 11.63 6.11 14.23
CA ASP A 4 10.69 6.12 13.11
C ASP A 4 10.10 7.52 12.97
N THR A 5 10.79 8.38 12.22
CA THR A 5 10.33 9.76 11.92
C THR A 5 9.48 9.83 10.66
N GLY A 6 9.25 8.70 9.99
CA GLY A 6 8.48 8.63 8.75
C GLY A 6 6.97 8.70 9.00
N PRO A 7 6.19 8.94 7.95
CA PRO A 7 4.73 9.10 8.05
C PRO A 7 4.00 7.77 8.33
N ARG A 8 4.71 6.64 8.36
CA ARG A 8 4.15 5.28 8.47
C ARG A 8 3.12 5.14 9.59
N ALA A 9 3.47 5.58 10.81
CA ALA A 9 2.60 5.45 11.97
C ALA A 9 1.31 6.27 11.81
N ALA A 10 1.41 7.49 11.26
CA ALA A 10 0.25 8.33 10.99
C ALA A 10 -0.64 7.71 9.89
N TRP A 11 -0.04 7.21 8.80
CA TRP A 11 -0.75 6.54 7.72
C TRP A 11 -1.45 5.27 8.16
N ALA A 12 -0.86 4.52 9.11
CA ALA A 12 -1.46 3.30 9.65
C ALA A 12 -2.80 3.55 10.37
N MET A 13 -3.04 4.77 10.84
CA MET A 13 -4.28 5.18 11.52
C MET A 13 -5.39 5.57 10.55
N VAL A 14 -5.08 5.77 9.27
CA VAL A 14 -6.04 6.19 8.24
C VAL A 14 -6.62 4.94 7.56
N ASN A 15 -7.94 4.77 7.62
CA ASN A 15 -8.65 3.57 7.19
C ASN A 15 -9.45 3.74 5.88
N ASP A 16 -9.35 4.91 5.24
CA ASP A 16 -10.01 5.22 3.98
C ASP A 16 -9.04 5.86 2.97
N GLU A 17 -9.26 5.56 1.68
CA GLU A 17 -8.41 6.05 0.59
C GLU A 17 -8.50 7.56 0.42
N ASN A 18 -9.65 8.18 0.71
CA ASN A 18 -9.84 9.62 0.48
C ASN A 18 -8.98 10.47 1.41
N SER A 19 -8.81 10.04 2.65
CA SER A 19 -7.93 10.67 3.63
C SER A 19 -6.46 10.30 3.42
N LEU A 20 -6.17 9.07 2.95
CA LEU A 20 -4.79 8.60 2.80
C LEU A 20 -4.11 9.13 1.53
N ARG A 21 -4.87 9.30 0.45
CA ARG A 21 -4.41 9.85 -0.83
C ARG A 21 -3.65 11.18 -0.68
N PRO A 22 -4.20 12.24 -0.04
CA PRO A 22 -3.48 13.50 0.12
C PRO A 22 -2.23 13.37 0.99
N ALA A 23 -2.22 12.47 1.97
CA ALA A 23 -1.05 12.22 2.80
C ALA A 23 0.09 11.58 1.98
N ILE A 24 -0.21 10.62 1.12
CA ILE A 24 0.79 10.00 0.23
C ILE A 24 1.25 10.98 -0.85
N ALA A 25 0.32 11.71 -1.47
CA ALA A 25 0.63 12.68 -2.51
C ALA A 25 1.55 13.80 -2.00
N ARG A 26 1.33 14.28 -0.77
CA ARG A 26 2.22 15.24 -0.10
C ARG A 26 3.67 14.73 -0.01
N GLU A 27 3.87 13.48 0.40
CA GLU A 27 5.23 12.92 0.50
C GLU A 27 5.88 12.74 -0.87
N LEU A 28 5.10 12.37 -1.89
CA LEU A 28 5.60 12.32 -3.28
C LEU A 28 5.99 13.71 -3.78
N GLU A 29 5.21 14.74 -3.46
CA GLU A 29 5.53 16.12 -3.83
C GLU A 29 6.80 16.62 -3.15
N LEU A 30 6.97 16.34 -1.85
CA LEU A 30 8.21 16.65 -1.13
C LEU A 30 9.42 15.86 -1.68
N ALA A 31 9.19 14.64 -2.18
CA ALA A 31 10.19 13.80 -2.81
C ALA A 31 10.38 14.10 -4.31
N ALA A 32 9.64 15.05 -4.90
CA ALA A 32 9.69 15.30 -6.33
C ALA A 32 11.01 15.91 -6.79
N TRP A 33 11.59 16.83 -5.98
CA TRP A 33 12.89 17.47 -6.25
C TRP A 33 12.99 18.05 -7.69
N GLY A 34 11.86 18.55 -8.22
CA GLY A 34 11.75 19.10 -9.58
C GLY A 34 11.60 18.08 -10.71
N ALA A 35 11.60 16.77 -10.43
CA ALA A 35 11.50 15.73 -11.46
C ALA A 35 10.07 15.56 -12.02
N TYR A 36 9.06 15.87 -11.22
CA TYR A 36 7.64 15.79 -11.59
C TYR A 36 6.78 16.73 -10.74
N THR A 37 5.54 16.99 -11.19
CA THR A 37 4.47 17.58 -10.38
C THR A 37 3.49 16.50 -9.92
N VAL A 38 2.77 16.76 -8.84
CA VAL A 38 1.75 15.85 -8.29
C VAL A 38 0.39 16.50 -8.44
N ASP A 39 -0.47 15.90 -9.25
CA ASP A 39 -1.87 16.30 -9.40
C ASP A 39 -2.72 15.34 -8.55
N GLN A 40 -3.57 15.93 -7.70
CA GLN A 40 -4.63 15.22 -6.98
C GLN A 40 -5.97 15.74 -7.50
N GLU A 41 -6.79 14.87 -8.08
CA GLU A 41 -8.06 15.30 -8.67
C GLU A 41 -9.18 15.27 -7.62
N ALA A 42 -9.96 16.35 -7.56
CA ALA A 42 -11.17 16.42 -6.75
C ALA A 42 -12.22 15.44 -7.32
N VAL A 43 -13.05 14.86 -6.44
CA VAL A 43 -14.12 13.94 -6.84
C VAL A 43 -15.05 14.65 -7.83
N THR A 44 -14.91 14.34 -9.12
CA THR A 44 -15.84 14.81 -10.14
C THR A 44 -17.11 13.95 -10.13
N VAL A 45 -18.25 14.58 -10.45
CA VAL A 45 -19.58 13.94 -10.48
C VAL A 45 -19.63 12.77 -11.49
N ASP A 46 -18.70 12.73 -12.44
CA ASP A 46 -18.60 11.73 -13.51
C ASP A 46 -17.68 10.52 -13.19
N GLY A 47 -17.18 10.40 -11.96
CA GLY A 47 -16.51 9.17 -11.49
C GLY A 47 -15.27 8.79 -12.32
N LYS A 48 -14.60 9.78 -12.90
CA LYS A 48 -13.32 9.63 -13.56
C LYS A 48 -12.32 10.41 -12.73
N GLU A 49 -11.33 9.71 -12.18
CA GLU A 49 -9.92 10.09 -12.16
C GLU A 49 -9.16 9.14 -11.22
N THR A 50 -7.87 9.02 -11.48
CA THR A 50 -6.91 8.21 -10.73
C THR A 50 -6.70 8.72 -9.33
N ASP A 51 -6.33 7.87 -8.37
CA ASP A 51 -6.04 8.36 -7.01
C ASP A 51 -4.90 9.39 -6.98
N ILE A 52 -3.77 9.17 -7.66
CA ILE A 52 -2.67 10.15 -7.71
C ILE A 52 -2.04 10.15 -9.11
N ARG A 53 -1.78 11.33 -9.68
CA ARG A 53 -1.09 11.47 -10.97
C ARG A 53 0.22 12.24 -10.79
N LEU A 54 1.29 11.69 -11.33
CA LEU A 54 2.60 12.32 -11.40
C LEU A 54 2.88 12.72 -12.84
N ARG A 55 3.33 13.94 -13.08
CA ARG A 55 3.63 14.44 -14.42
C ARG A 55 5.08 14.86 -14.50
N SER A 56 5.86 14.21 -15.37
CA SER A 56 7.23 14.61 -15.62
C SER A 56 7.29 15.92 -16.41
N VAL A 57 8.45 16.58 -16.37
CA VAL A 57 8.73 17.77 -17.19
C VAL A 57 8.63 17.46 -18.69
N SER A 58 8.89 16.21 -19.10
CA SER A 58 8.74 15.73 -20.48
C SER A 58 7.30 15.41 -20.90
N GLY A 59 6.31 15.59 -20.02
CA GLY A 59 4.90 15.37 -20.31
C GLY A 59 4.42 13.93 -20.14
N HIS A 60 5.31 12.98 -19.83
CA HIS A 60 4.92 11.63 -19.44
C HIS A 60 4.21 11.65 -18.08
N GLN A 61 3.29 10.71 -17.91
CA GLN A 61 2.49 10.60 -16.70
C GLN A 61 2.70 9.23 -16.06
N ALA A 62 2.81 9.23 -14.74
CA ALA A 62 2.62 8.06 -13.92
C ALA A 62 1.31 8.18 -13.13
N THR A 63 0.60 7.07 -13.01
CA THR A 63 -0.63 6.98 -12.24
C THR A 63 -0.42 6.05 -11.06
N ILE A 64 -0.93 6.42 -9.89
CA ILE A 64 -1.05 5.53 -8.75
C ILE A 64 -2.53 5.33 -8.45
N GLU A 65 -2.95 4.07 -8.36
CA GLU A 65 -4.24 3.66 -7.83
C GLU A 65 -4.04 3.16 -6.40
N LEU A 66 -4.76 3.73 -5.43
CA LEU A 66 -4.62 3.45 -4.02
C LEU A 66 -5.75 2.54 -3.52
N LYS A 67 -5.40 1.54 -2.70
CA LYS A 67 -6.37 0.72 -1.96
C LYS A 67 -5.90 0.53 -0.52
N VAL A 68 -6.82 0.69 0.43
CA VAL A 68 -6.60 0.28 1.83
C VAL A 68 -6.88 -1.21 1.95
N GLY A 69 -5.89 -1.99 2.37
CA GLY A 69 -5.95 -3.44 2.49
C GLY A 69 -6.89 -3.92 3.59
N GLU A 70 -7.10 -3.12 4.63
CA GLU A 70 -7.95 -3.42 5.78
C GLU A 70 -9.44 -3.54 5.39
N LYS A 71 -9.88 -2.86 4.33
CA LYS A 71 -11.25 -2.94 3.83
C LYS A 71 -11.61 -4.38 3.39
N SER A 72 -12.91 -4.64 3.25
CA SER A 72 -13.49 -5.95 2.89
C SER A 72 -13.27 -6.35 1.42
N ARG A 73 -12.02 -6.28 0.96
CA ARG A 73 -11.62 -6.66 -0.40
C ARG A 73 -11.01 -8.05 -0.41
N SER A 74 -11.32 -8.82 -1.44
CA SER A 74 -10.66 -10.11 -1.70
C SER A 74 -9.34 -9.89 -2.45
N ALA A 75 -8.42 -10.86 -2.36
CA ALA A 75 -7.20 -10.81 -3.16
C ALA A 75 -7.51 -10.80 -4.67
N ARG A 76 -8.60 -11.47 -5.09
CA ARG A 76 -9.13 -11.40 -6.46
C ARG A 76 -9.44 -9.97 -6.88
N MET A 77 -10.14 -9.21 -6.03
CA MET A 77 -10.54 -7.85 -6.33
C MET A 77 -9.33 -6.92 -6.44
N LEU A 78 -8.36 -7.05 -5.53
CA LEU A 78 -7.11 -6.29 -5.59
C LEU A 78 -6.32 -6.63 -6.87
N ARG A 79 -6.17 -7.92 -7.19
CA ARG A 79 -5.53 -8.38 -8.43
C ARG A 79 -6.22 -7.82 -9.67
N ASP A 80 -7.55 -7.94 -9.74
CA ASP A 80 -8.35 -7.47 -10.86
C ASP A 80 -8.32 -5.93 -11.01
N THR A 81 -8.00 -5.18 -9.94
CA THR A 81 -7.86 -3.71 -9.98
C THR A 81 -6.72 -3.28 -10.90
N VAL A 82 -5.64 -4.07 -10.99
CA VAL A 82 -4.51 -3.82 -11.91
C VAL A 82 -5.02 -3.68 -13.34
N GLU A 83 -5.83 -4.62 -13.82
CA GLU A 83 -6.33 -4.56 -15.18
C GLU A 83 -7.51 -3.57 -15.32
N LYS A 84 -8.54 -3.75 -14.49
CA LYS A 84 -9.84 -3.10 -14.68
C LYS A 84 -9.83 -1.61 -14.38
N GLN A 85 -8.97 -1.17 -13.47
CA GLN A 85 -8.90 0.23 -13.06
C GLN A 85 -7.61 0.85 -13.56
N LEU A 86 -6.46 0.34 -13.11
CA LEU A 86 -5.16 0.94 -13.42
C LEU A 86 -4.88 0.94 -14.93
N VAL A 87 -4.88 -0.21 -15.59
CA VAL A 87 -4.57 -0.29 -17.02
C VAL A 87 -5.70 0.29 -17.88
N ASN A 88 -6.91 -0.27 -17.77
CA ASN A 88 -7.98 0.02 -18.72
C ASN A 88 -8.62 1.39 -18.58
N LYS A 89 -8.65 1.97 -17.37
CA LYS A 89 -9.24 3.30 -17.18
C LYS A 89 -8.17 4.38 -17.21
N TYR A 90 -7.08 4.15 -16.49
CA TYR A 90 -6.20 5.24 -16.12
C TYR A 90 -4.95 5.33 -16.99
N MET A 91 -4.40 4.20 -17.41
CA MET A 91 -3.30 4.16 -18.38
C MET A 91 -3.78 4.22 -19.84
N ALA A 92 -5.09 4.31 -20.08
CA ALA A 92 -5.65 4.49 -21.42
C ALA A 92 -5.18 5.80 -22.10
N HIS A 93 -4.78 6.81 -21.31
CA HIS A 93 -4.23 8.04 -21.86
C HIS A 93 -2.84 7.81 -22.48
N LYS A 94 -2.59 8.35 -23.68
CA LYS A 94 -1.34 8.13 -24.45
C LYS A 94 -0.05 8.58 -23.74
N MET A 95 -0.14 9.41 -22.71
CA MET A 95 1.03 9.81 -21.92
C MET A 95 1.16 9.04 -20.60
N ALA A 96 0.14 8.29 -20.19
CA ALA A 96 0.13 7.47 -18.98
C ALA A 96 0.85 6.14 -19.24
N ARG A 97 2.18 6.22 -19.28
CA ARG A 97 3.07 5.09 -19.57
C ARG A 97 3.54 4.35 -18.34
N THR A 98 3.28 4.89 -17.14
CA THR A 98 3.60 4.21 -15.88
C THR A 98 2.36 4.12 -15.01
N GLY A 99 2.10 2.94 -14.45
CA GLY A 99 1.01 2.72 -13.50
C GLY A 99 1.48 1.94 -12.28
N CYS A 100 0.96 2.29 -11.10
CA CYS A 100 1.20 1.56 -9.86
C CYS A 100 -0.11 1.32 -9.11
N LEU A 101 -0.42 0.06 -8.78
CA LEU A 101 -1.39 -0.24 -7.73
C LEU A 101 -0.67 -0.22 -6.38
N LEU A 102 -1.03 0.71 -5.49
CA LEU A 102 -0.52 0.80 -4.13
C LEU A 102 -1.57 0.28 -3.15
N VAL A 103 -1.26 -0.81 -2.44
CA VAL A 103 -2.13 -1.38 -1.40
C VAL A 103 -1.49 -1.14 -0.05
N THR A 104 -2.13 -0.38 0.83
CA THR A 104 -1.61 -0.19 2.20
C THR A 104 -2.09 -1.29 3.14
N VAL A 105 -1.24 -1.71 4.07
CA VAL A 105 -1.57 -2.73 5.06
C VAL A 105 -1.03 -2.32 6.43
N SER A 106 -1.91 -1.98 7.36
CA SER A 106 -1.57 -1.59 8.74
C SER A 106 -1.75 -2.73 9.74
N ASN A 107 -2.60 -3.72 9.45
CA ASN A 107 -2.82 -4.86 10.34
C ASN A 107 -1.97 -6.09 9.93
N PRO A 108 -0.96 -6.51 10.73
CA PRO A 108 -0.09 -7.64 10.39
C PRO A 108 -0.82 -9.00 10.36
N LYS A 109 -1.98 -9.09 11.01
CA LYS A 109 -2.85 -10.28 11.03
C LYS A 109 -3.84 -10.32 9.87
N LYS A 110 -3.92 -9.25 9.06
CA LYS A 110 -4.79 -9.25 7.88
C LYS A 110 -4.37 -10.37 6.94
N ARG A 111 -5.36 -11.11 6.46
CA ARG A 111 -5.22 -12.17 5.47
C ARG A 111 -6.24 -11.96 4.36
N TRP A 112 -5.93 -12.48 3.19
CA TRP A 112 -6.84 -12.51 2.05
C TRP A 112 -6.94 -13.94 1.54
N GLN A 113 -8.06 -14.30 0.92
CA GLN A 113 -8.17 -15.59 0.26
C GLN A 113 -7.57 -15.48 -1.15
N HIS A 114 -6.58 -16.32 -1.47
CA HIS A 114 -5.99 -16.40 -2.80
C HIS A 114 -7.06 -16.79 -3.84
N PRO A 115 -7.13 -16.11 -5.00
CA PRO A 115 -8.22 -16.29 -5.96
C PRO A 115 -8.33 -17.72 -6.51
N GLU A 116 -7.19 -18.39 -6.70
CA GLU A 116 -7.07 -19.71 -7.34
C GLU A 116 -6.99 -20.82 -6.29
N THR A 117 -5.88 -20.89 -5.53
CA THR A 117 -5.65 -21.92 -4.49
C THR A 117 -6.61 -21.88 -3.30
N LYS A 118 -7.38 -20.80 -3.10
CA LYS A 118 -8.25 -20.57 -1.94
C LYS A 118 -7.55 -20.52 -0.58
N ALA A 119 -6.22 -20.64 -0.54
CA ALA A 119 -5.44 -20.50 0.69
C ALA A 119 -5.54 -19.07 1.25
N LEU A 120 -5.44 -18.95 2.57
CA LEU A 120 -5.26 -17.64 3.21
C LEU A 120 -3.81 -17.19 3.01
N ILE A 121 -3.65 -16.01 2.42
CA ILE A 121 -2.36 -15.39 2.13
C ILE A 121 -2.14 -14.16 3.00
N ASP A 122 -0.89 -13.95 3.40
CA ASP A 122 -0.46 -12.74 4.11
C ASP A 122 -0.08 -11.61 3.15
N ARG A 123 0.47 -10.52 3.70
CA ARG A 123 0.84 -9.32 2.94
C ARG A 123 2.01 -9.53 1.97
N PHE A 124 2.91 -10.47 2.27
CA PHE A 124 4.03 -10.79 1.39
C PHE A 124 3.57 -11.64 0.22
N GLN A 125 2.74 -12.64 0.50
CA GLN A 125 2.11 -13.45 -0.54
C GLN A 125 1.11 -12.64 -1.39
N LEU A 126 0.47 -11.61 -0.79
CA LEU A 126 -0.31 -10.64 -1.56
C LEU A 126 0.58 -9.83 -2.50
N GLN A 127 1.76 -9.38 -2.06
CA GLN A 127 2.74 -8.69 -2.92
C GLN A 127 3.12 -9.56 -4.13
N GLU A 128 3.44 -10.84 -3.91
CA GLU A 128 3.77 -11.78 -4.99
C GLU A 128 2.63 -11.95 -6.00
N LEU A 129 1.39 -12.10 -5.51
CA LEU A 129 0.20 -12.19 -6.36
C LEU A 129 0.02 -10.93 -7.22
N LEU A 130 0.20 -9.74 -6.63
CA LEU A 130 0.01 -8.47 -7.31
C LEU A 130 1.16 -8.17 -8.29
N ASP A 131 2.40 -8.52 -7.95
CA ASP A 131 3.54 -8.42 -8.87
C ASP A 131 3.31 -9.30 -10.10
N THR A 132 2.85 -10.54 -9.90
CA THR A 132 2.52 -11.45 -11.01
C THR A 132 1.46 -10.84 -11.94
N ALA A 133 0.41 -10.25 -11.36
CA ALA A 133 -0.64 -9.59 -12.15
C ALA A 133 -0.13 -8.35 -12.89
N ALA A 134 0.69 -7.53 -12.25
CA ALA A 134 1.31 -6.35 -12.87
C ALA A 134 2.25 -6.72 -14.01
N GLN A 135 3.07 -7.77 -13.84
CA GLN A 135 3.95 -8.28 -14.89
C GLN A 135 3.17 -8.80 -16.10
N ALA A 136 2.11 -9.58 -15.86
CA ALA A 136 1.24 -10.06 -16.93
C ALA A 136 0.56 -8.91 -17.70
N ALA A 137 0.10 -7.87 -16.99
CA ALA A 137 -0.47 -6.68 -17.61
C ALA A 137 0.57 -5.89 -18.42
N GLN A 138 1.79 -5.72 -17.87
CA GLN A 138 2.90 -5.06 -18.57
C GLN A 138 3.27 -5.78 -19.87
N GLN A 139 3.34 -7.12 -19.85
CA GLN A 139 3.63 -7.92 -21.04
C GLN A 139 2.57 -7.72 -22.14
N ARG A 140 1.28 -7.64 -21.78
CA ARG A 140 0.20 -7.35 -22.73
C ARG A 140 0.33 -5.96 -23.37
N LEU A 141 0.90 -4.99 -22.66
CA LEU A 141 1.12 -3.62 -23.16
C LEU A 141 2.37 -3.49 -24.05
N GLY A 142 3.08 -4.58 -24.35
CA GLY A 142 4.15 -4.58 -25.35
C GLY A 142 5.46 -3.89 -24.94
N GLY A 143 5.66 -3.63 -23.64
CA GLY A 143 6.93 -3.08 -23.11
C GLY A 143 7.05 -1.55 -23.12
N ASP A 144 6.22 -0.84 -23.87
CA ASP A 144 6.19 0.64 -23.91
C ASP A 144 5.58 1.28 -22.66
N ALA A 145 4.93 0.48 -21.83
CA ALA A 145 4.37 0.90 -20.56
C ALA A 145 4.96 0.08 -19.42
N ARG A 146 5.06 0.69 -18.24
CA ARG A 146 5.48 0.06 -17.00
C ARG A 146 4.29 -0.09 -16.07
N VAL A 147 4.05 -1.31 -15.58
CA VAL A 147 2.98 -1.57 -14.61
C VAL A 147 3.62 -2.17 -13.35
N MET A 148 3.29 -1.60 -12.21
CA MET A 148 3.78 -2.01 -10.90
C MET A 148 2.62 -2.26 -9.94
N ALA A 149 2.85 -3.10 -8.95
CA ALA A 149 1.98 -3.17 -7.79
C ALA A 149 2.83 -3.26 -6.52
N ARG A 150 2.46 -2.54 -5.47
CA ARG A 150 3.20 -2.48 -4.21
C ARG A 150 2.26 -2.58 -3.03
N VAL A 151 2.61 -3.47 -2.11
CA VAL A 151 2.02 -3.57 -0.78
C VAL A 151 2.88 -2.73 0.15
N LEU A 152 2.34 -1.59 0.59
CA LEU A 152 2.99 -0.70 1.53
C LEU A 152 2.71 -1.20 2.95
N ASP A 153 3.74 -1.81 3.57
CA ASP A 153 3.69 -2.30 4.94
C ASP A 153 3.72 -1.13 5.94
N LEU A 154 2.56 -0.85 6.54
CA LEU A 154 2.37 0.15 7.58
C LEU A 154 2.35 -0.45 8.99
N THR A 155 2.58 -1.76 9.13
CA THR A 155 2.52 -2.45 10.42
C THR A 155 3.53 -1.88 11.42
N PRO A 156 3.23 -1.87 12.73
CA PRO A 156 4.16 -1.38 13.74
C PRO A 156 5.51 -2.12 13.67
N ARG A 157 6.61 -1.37 13.59
CA ARG A 157 7.97 -1.93 13.55
C ARG A 157 8.49 -2.36 14.92
N LEU A 158 7.88 -1.87 15.98
CA LEU A 158 8.19 -2.18 17.38
C LEU A 158 6.92 -2.72 18.04
N THR A 159 7.07 -3.75 18.88
CA THR A 159 6.00 -4.14 19.81
C THR A 159 5.71 -2.98 20.73
N THR A 160 4.43 -2.69 20.98
CA THR A 160 4.07 -1.69 21.98
C THR A 160 4.59 -2.11 23.35
N GLU A 161 4.87 -1.16 24.25
CA GLU A 161 5.30 -1.49 25.62
C GLU A 161 4.29 -2.41 26.31
N ALA A 162 2.99 -2.25 26.03
CA ALA A 162 1.93 -3.14 26.50
C ALA A 162 2.11 -4.59 26.02
N GLU A 163 2.44 -4.81 24.75
CA GLU A 163 2.73 -6.14 24.21
C GLU A 163 4.05 -6.70 24.76
N ALA A 164 5.07 -5.86 24.98
CA ALA A 164 6.34 -6.27 25.57
C ALA A 164 6.18 -6.71 27.03
N VAL A 165 5.35 -6.01 27.81
CA VAL A 165 5.01 -6.35 29.20
C VAL A 165 4.20 -7.65 29.26
N SER A 166 3.27 -7.87 28.33
CA SER A 166 2.48 -9.12 28.27
C SER A 166 3.32 -10.35 27.91
N LYS A 167 4.44 -10.16 27.20
CA LYS A 167 5.38 -11.22 26.81
C LYS A 167 6.53 -11.42 27.79
N ALA A 168 6.67 -10.56 28.79
CA ALA A 168 7.70 -10.72 29.81
C ALA A 168 7.35 -11.94 30.69
N PRO A 169 8.28 -12.90 30.85
CA PRO A 169 8.03 -14.05 31.72
C PRO A 169 7.77 -13.55 33.14
N THR A 170 6.67 -14.02 33.74
CA THR A 170 6.30 -13.68 35.10
C THR A 170 7.42 -14.11 36.04
N SER A 171 8.21 -13.14 36.53
CA SER A 171 9.23 -13.41 37.54
C SER A 171 8.56 -14.01 38.77
N SER A 172 8.78 -15.31 38.98
CA SER A 172 8.34 -16.02 40.17
C SER A 172 8.92 -15.34 41.41
N ARG A 173 8.02 -14.93 42.31
CA ARG A 173 8.32 -14.43 43.66
C ARG A 173 9.48 -15.20 44.30
N ARG A 174 10.56 -14.50 44.63
CA ARG A 174 11.62 -14.98 45.53
C ARG A 174 10.98 -15.44 46.86
N PRO A 175 11.34 -16.62 47.42
CA PRO A 175 10.91 -16.97 48.76
C PRO A 175 11.59 -16.06 49.79
N SER A 176 10.82 -15.61 50.78
CA SER A 176 11.29 -14.83 51.92
C SER A 176 12.39 -15.57 52.69
N PRO A 177 13.44 -14.90 53.19
CA PRO A 177 14.41 -15.55 54.06
C PRO A 177 13.75 -15.83 55.41
N GLY A 178 13.68 -17.12 55.77
CA GLY A 178 13.24 -17.55 57.09
C GLY A 178 14.13 -16.94 58.18
N ARG A 179 13.48 -16.37 59.20
CA ARG A 179 14.13 -15.97 60.45
C ARG A 179 14.60 -17.24 61.19
N LYS A 180 15.85 -17.23 61.63
CA LYS A 180 16.32 -18.03 62.76
C LYS A 180 16.21 -17.20 64.02
#